data_AF-A0A834F4K8-F1
#
_entry.id   AF-A0A834F4K8-F1
#
_cell.length_a   1.000
_cell.length_b   1.000
_cell.length_c   1.000
_cell.angle_alpha   90.00
_cell.angle_beta   90.00
_cell.angle_gamma   90.00
#
_symmetry.space_group_name_H-M   'P 1'
#
loop_
_entity.id
_entity.type
_entity.pdbx_description
1 polymer ?
#
loop_
_entity_poly.entity_id
_entity_poly.type
_entity_poly.pdbx_seq_one_letter_code
_entity_poly.pdbx_strand_id
1 'polypeptide(L)'
;MRLFGALVVIPSSLAPNPAGKLTKAKRLVVSEGTSICSISARSWISREARDPSLLVNACLNKLLLYRVVDNEGTLQLKRSFPIQHGSQPVRSIFCPLMSFRQGACVVTGSEDGCVYFFDVERNTKAIVNKLQGHGGPVLDVSFNCDESLLASSDSTGMVIIWRREQK
;
A
#
# COMPACT_ATOMS: atom_id res chain seq x y z
N MET A 1 -18.72 31.46 41.01
CA MET A 1 -17.62 31.22 41.98
C MET A 1 -18.06 30.13 42.95
N ARG A 2 -17.56 28.91 42.76
CA ARG A 2 -17.35 27.80 43.72
C ARG A 2 -17.31 26.49 42.92
N LEU A 3 -16.09 26.11 42.54
CA LEU A 3 -15.71 24.78 42.08
C LEU A 3 -15.71 23.85 43.29
N PHE A 4 -16.39 22.71 43.21
CA PHE A 4 -16.13 21.57 44.08
C PHE A 4 -15.26 20.57 43.30
N GLY A 5 -13.99 20.48 43.71
CA GLY A 5 -13.05 19.50 43.18
C GLY A 5 -13.27 18.15 43.85
N ALA A 6 -13.60 17.13 43.07
CA ALA A 6 -13.41 15.75 43.46
C ALA A 6 -11.97 15.36 43.10
N LEU A 7 -11.13 15.26 44.14
CA LEU A 7 -9.78 14.73 44.04
C LEU A 7 -9.89 13.21 43.80
N VAL A 8 -9.76 12.77 42.55
CA VAL A 8 -9.57 11.35 42.27
C VAL A 8 -8.15 10.99 42.66
N VAL A 9 -8.00 10.33 43.80
CA VAL A 9 -6.77 9.66 44.20
C VAL A 9 -6.60 8.46 43.27
N ILE A 10 -5.74 8.60 42.26
CA ILE A 10 -5.30 7.45 41.44
C ILE A 10 -4.27 6.68 42.28
N PRO A 11 -4.51 5.39 42.62
CA PRO A 11 -3.50 4.60 43.28
C PRO A 11 -2.28 4.47 42.37
N SER A 12 -1.14 4.92 42.90
CA SER A 12 0.17 4.86 42.27
C SER A 12 0.70 3.43 42.26
N SER A 13 0.16 2.57 41.38
CA SER A 13 0.82 1.30 40.99
C SER A 13 0.22 0.68 39.73
N LEU A 14 0.10 1.44 38.65
CA LEU A 14 0.09 0.89 37.30
C LEU A 14 1.15 1.67 36.53
N ALA A 15 2.38 1.17 36.55
CA ALA A 15 3.40 1.63 35.63
C ALA A 15 2.82 1.55 34.21
N PRO A 16 2.92 2.60 33.37
CA PRO A 16 2.65 2.44 31.96
C PRO A 16 3.65 1.40 31.45
N ASN A 17 3.14 0.21 31.12
CA ASN A 17 3.91 -0.78 30.38
C ASN A 17 4.47 -0.07 29.14
N PRO A 18 5.80 0.00 28.90
CA PRO A 18 6.35 0.63 27.71
C PRO A 18 6.14 -0.27 26.47
N ALA A 19 4.89 -0.69 26.25
CA ALA A 19 4.46 -1.60 25.20
C ALA A 19 4.24 -0.81 23.90
N GLY A 20 5.33 -0.28 23.36
CA GLY A 20 5.32 0.46 22.09
C GLY A 20 6.70 0.76 21.52
N LYS A 21 7.76 0.23 22.13
CA LYS A 21 9.13 0.46 21.66
C LYS A 21 9.37 -0.29 20.36
N LEU A 22 9.52 0.44 19.25
CA LEU A 22 10.03 -0.11 18.01
C LEU A 22 11.55 -0.25 18.09
N THR A 23 12.06 -1.43 17.74
CA THR A 23 13.48 -1.69 17.58
C THR A 23 13.75 -2.10 16.14
N LYS A 24 14.90 -1.70 15.60
CA LYS A 24 15.32 -2.13 14.26
C LYS A 24 15.50 -3.65 14.25
N ALA A 25 14.63 -4.35 13.53
CA ALA A 25 14.70 -5.81 13.39
C ALA A 25 15.69 -6.25 12.31
N LYS A 26 15.57 -5.70 11.09
CA LYS A 26 16.35 -6.14 9.93
C LYS A 26 16.71 -4.96 9.01
N ARG A 27 17.86 -5.02 8.34
CA ARG A 27 18.24 -4.12 7.24
C ARG A 27 18.32 -4.97 5.98
N LEU A 28 17.57 -4.60 4.95
CA LEU A 28 17.51 -5.32 3.70
C LEU A 28 17.74 -4.34 2.55
N VAL A 29 18.52 -4.78 1.55
CA VAL A 29 18.63 -4.10 0.26
C VAL A 29 17.73 -4.87 -0.70
N VAL A 30 16.64 -4.24 -1.11
CA VAL A 30 15.62 -4.85 -1.98
C VAL A 30 16.08 -4.81 -3.44
N SER A 31 16.77 -3.74 -3.82
CA SER A 31 17.47 -3.60 -5.09
C SER A 31 18.62 -2.61 -4.94
N GLU A 32 19.80 -2.98 -5.43
CA GLU A 32 20.98 -2.13 -5.39
C GLU A 32 20.88 -0.99 -6.41
N GLY A 33 21.38 0.20 -6.02
CA GLY A 33 21.48 1.35 -6.90
C GLY A 33 20.15 2.01 -7.29
N THR A 34 19.02 1.58 -6.72
CA THR A 34 17.70 2.12 -7.06
C THR A 34 17.03 2.81 -5.90
N SER A 35 16.32 3.89 -6.21
CA SER A 35 15.53 4.62 -5.22
C SER A 35 14.25 3.85 -4.93
N ILE A 36 13.95 3.67 -3.65
CA ILE A 36 12.64 3.22 -3.18
C ILE A 36 11.82 4.47 -2.90
N CYS A 37 10.79 4.72 -3.71
CA CYS A 37 9.99 5.94 -3.62
C CYS A 37 8.73 5.77 -2.75
N SER A 38 8.22 4.54 -2.62
CA SER A 38 7.10 4.26 -1.74
C SER A 38 7.06 2.80 -1.30
N ILE A 39 6.43 2.58 -0.13
CA ILE A 39 6.11 1.26 0.40
C ILE A 39 4.65 1.25 0.86
N SER A 40 3.98 0.12 0.70
CA SER A 40 2.64 -0.11 1.26
C SER A 40 2.62 -1.48 1.93
N ALA A 41 2.29 -1.54 3.22
CA ALA A 41 2.21 -2.78 3.97
C ALA A 41 0.74 -3.19 4.14
N ARG A 42 0.46 -4.48 4.04
CA ARG A 42 -0.86 -5.03 4.35
C ARG A 42 -0.75 -6.37 5.04
N SER A 43 -1.36 -6.45 6.22
CA SER A 43 -1.63 -7.72 6.88
C SER A 43 -2.93 -8.28 6.32
N TRP A 44 -2.91 -9.46 5.71
CA TRP A 44 -4.13 -10.11 5.25
C TRP A 44 -4.89 -10.58 6.50
N ILE A 45 -5.87 -9.79 6.96
CA ILE A 45 -6.73 -10.15 8.10
C ILE A 45 -7.76 -11.16 7.61
N SER A 46 -7.35 -12.40 7.37
CA SER A 46 -8.25 -13.55 7.20
C SER A 46 -7.73 -14.73 8.02
N ARG A 47 -8.66 -15.52 8.56
CA ARG A 47 -8.44 -16.74 9.36
C ARG A 47 -7.59 -17.80 8.65
N GLU A 48 -7.40 -17.68 7.34
CA GLU A 48 -6.63 -18.58 6.47
C GLU A 48 -5.20 -18.08 6.15
N ALA A 49 -4.81 -16.93 6.72
CA ALA A 49 -3.48 -16.30 6.66
C ALA A 49 -2.75 -16.40 5.31
N ARG A 50 -3.07 -15.48 4.39
CA ARG A 50 -2.12 -15.12 3.33
C ARG A 50 -1.10 -14.20 3.98
N ASP A 51 0.15 -14.62 4.04
CA ASP A 51 1.21 -13.93 4.79
C ASP A 51 1.26 -12.40 4.64
N PRO A 52 1.70 -11.67 5.69
CA PRO A 52 1.86 -10.22 5.63
C PRO A 52 2.67 -9.85 4.39
N SER A 53 2.17 -8.86 3.64
CA SER A 53 2.73 -8.53 2.34
C SER A 53 3.15 -7.06 2.30
N LEU A 54 4.23 -6.81 1.57
CA LEU A 54 4.81 -5.48 1.39
C LEU A 54 4.91 -5.19 -0.12
N LEU A 55 4.27 -4.12 -0.55
CA LEU A 55 4.51 -3.53 -1.86
C LEU A 55 5.66 -2.53 -1.75
N VAL A 56 6.53 -2.56 -2.75
CA VAL A 56 7.67 -1.68 -2.87
C VAL A 56 7.72 -1.13 -4.29
N ASN A 57 7.60 0.18 -4.42
CA ASN A 57 7.89 0.88 -5.67
C ASN A 57 9.38 1.24 -5.68
N ALA A 58 10.11 0.60 -6.59
CA ALA A 58 11.50 0.93 -6.90
C ALA A 58 11.57 1.42 -8.35
N CYS A 59 12.41 2.41 -8.65
CA CYS A 59 12.61 2.97 -10.00
C CYS A 59 13.33 1.98 -10.93
N LEU A 60 12.70 0.84 -11.18
CA LEU A 60 13.20 -0.35 -11.90
C LEU A 60 12.26 -0.77 -13.03
N ASN A 61 11.31 0.09 -13.39
CA ASN A 61 10.16 -0.25 -14.24
C ASN A 61 9.36 -1.46 -13.73
N LYS A 62 9.34 -1.64 -12.41
CA LYS A 62 8.64 -2.74 -11.74
C LYS A 62 8.06 -2.30 -10.40
N LEU A 63 6.85 -2.79 -10.12
CA LEU A 63 6.30 -2.86 -8.77
C LEU A 63 6.63 -4.23 -8.17
N LEU A 64 7.19 -4.26 -6.97
CA LEU A 64 7.60 -5.49 -6.30
C LEU A 64 6.63 -5.83 -5.17
N LEU A 65 6.23 -7.09 -5.11
CA LEU A 65 5.41 -7.65 -4.03
C LEU A 65 6.25 -8.66 -3.24
N TYR A 66 6.50 -8.33 -1.98
CA TYR A 66 7.18 -9.18 -1.02
C TYR A 66 6.20 -9.82 -0.05
N ARG A 67 6.54 -11.03 0.36
CA ARG A 67 5.94 -11.77 1.47
C ARG A 67 6.86 -11.64 2.68
N VAL A 68 6.31 -11.32 3.84
CA VAL A 68 7.00 -11.43 5.13
C VAL A 68 6.85 -12.87 5.60
N VAL A 69 7.95 -13.62 5.64
CA VAL A 69 7.92 -15.08 5.84
C VAL A 69 8.13 -15.51 7.28
N ASP A 70 8.56 -14.61 8.15
CA ASP A 70 8.82 -14.88 9.57
C ASP A 70 8.56 -13.66 10.44
N ASN A 71 8.60 -13.87 11.76
CA ASN A 71 8.41 -12.81 12.76
C ASN A 71 9.61 -11.86 12.88
N GLU A 72 10.73 -12.16 12.20
CA GLU A 72 11.92 -11.31 12.18
C GLU A 72 11.88 -10.27 11.05
N GLY A 73 10.85 -10.33 10.19
CA GLY A 73 10.69 -9.41 9.07
C GLY A 73 11.51 -9.80 7.83
N THR A 74 11.84 -11.08 7.65
CA THR A 74 12.46 -11.55 6.39
C THR A 74 11.48 -11.34 5.24
N LEU A 75 11.97 -10.72 4.17
CA LEU A 75 11.21 -10.50 2.94
C LEU A 75 11.61 -11.50 1.87
N GLN A 76 10.63 -12.20 1.31
CA GLN A 76 10.78 -13.03 0.11
C GLN A 76 10.03 -12.39 -1.05
N LEU A 77 10.70 -12.20 -2.20
CA LEU A 77 10.04 -11.68 -3.40
C LEU A 77 8.98 -12.71 -3.86
N LYS A 78 7.70 -12.34 -3.79
CA LYS A 78 6.58 -13.17 -4.28
C LYS A 78 6.34 -12.93 -5.77
N ARG A 79 6.37 -11.66 -6.21
CA ARG A 79 6.08 -11.29 -7.59
C ARG A 79 6.66 -9.92 -7.96
N SER A 80 6.90 -9.70 -9.25
CA SER A 80 7.15 -8.38 -9.83
C SER A 80 6.15 -8.07 -10.94
N PHE A 81 5.64 -6.85 -11.00
CA PHE A 81 4.73 -6.39 -12.04
C PHE A 81 5.42 -5.32 -12.90
N PRO A 82 5.53 -5.52 -14.23
CA PRO A 82 6.14 -4.52 -15.11
C PRO A 82 5.23 -3.30 -15.24
N ILE A 83 5.78 -2.12 -15.03
CA ILE A 83 5.12 -0.80 -15.12
C ILE A 83 6.16 0.25 -15.50
N GLN A 84 5.79 1.34 -16.19
CA GLN A 84 6.76 2.40 -16.48
C GLN A 84 7.00 3.22 -15.21
N HIS A 85 8.21 3.12 -14.65
CA HIS A 85 8.62 3.76 -13.40
C HIS A 85 10.15 3.76 -13.34
N GLY A 86 10.74 4.74 -14.02
CA GLY A 86 12.18 4.88 -14.16
C GLY A 86 12.76 6.02 -13.35
N SER A 87 11.98 7.07 -13.05
CA SER A 87 12.50 8.32 -12.51
C SER A 87 11.58 9.02 -11.51
N GLN A 88 10.27 8.92 -11.69
CA GLN A 88 9.29 9.65 -10.90
C GLN A 88 8.89 8.86 -9.64
N PRO A 89 8.57 9.53 -8.52
CA PRO A 89 8.11 8.84 -7.33
C PRO A 89 6.67 8.35 -7.51
N VAL A 90 6.52 7.07 -7.86
CA VAL A 90 5.21 6.43 -8.00
C VAL A 90 4.78 5.74 -6.70
N ARG A 91 3.52 5.96 -6.28
CA ARG A 91 2.88 5.23 -5.19
C ARG A 91 1.97 4.12 -5.70
N SER A 92 2.01 2.99 -4.98
CA SER A 92 1.05 1.90 -5.13
C SER A 92 0.34 1.60 -3.82
N ILE A 93 -0.87 1.07 -3.93
CA ILE A 93 -1.69 0.67 -2.80
C ILE A 93 -2.27 -0.73 -3.04
N PHE A 94 -2.54 -1.44 -1.95
CA PHE A 94 -3.41 -2.60 -1.99
C PHE A 94 -4.88 -2.16 -2.04
N CYS A 95 -5.74 -2.89 -2.76
CA CYS A 95 -7.19 -2.64 -2.75
C CYS A 95 -7.81 -3.06 -1.40
N PRO A 96 -8.33 -2.15 -0.55
CA PRO A 96 -8.67 -2.46 0.85
C PRO A 96 -9.75 -3.54 1.08
N LEU A 97 -10.61 -3.88 0.12
CA LEU A 97 -11.80 -4.73 0.32
C LEU A 97 -12.29 -5.42 -0.97
N MET A 98 -11.52 -5.48 -2.06
CA MET A 98 -12.04 -6.05 -3.32
C MET A 98 -12.58 -7.48 -3.11
N SER A 99 -13.93 -7.55 -3.14
CA SER A 99 -14.84 -8.69 -3.08
C SER A 99 -14.15 -10.05 -2.92
N PHE A 100 -14.55 -10.79 -1.89
CA PHE A 100 -14.24 -12.20 -1.63
C PHE A 100 -14.24 -13.14 -2.87
N ARG A 101 -14.70 -12.67 -4.05
CA ARG A 101 -14.82 -13.41 -5.30
C ARG A 101 -13.79 -13.10 -6.39
N GLN A 102 -12.99 -12.03 -6.31
CA GLN A 102 -12.12 -11.61 -7.44
C GLN A 102 -10.61 -11.62 -7.16
N GLY A 103 -10.19 -11.99 -5.96
CA GLY A 103 -8.77 -12.11 -5.64
C GLY A 103 -8.17 -10.81 -5.10
N ALA A 104 -6.88 -10.90 -4.79
CA ALA A 104 -6.12 -9.83 -4.15
C ALA A 104 -5.59 -8.88 -5.23
N CYS A 105 -5.97 -7.61 -5.19
CA CYS A 105 -5.56 -6.63 -6.20
C CYS A 105 -4.67 -5.52 -5.62
N VAL A 106 -3.82 -4.97 -6.47
CA VAL A 106 -2.99 -3.80 -6.19
C VAL A 106 -3.16 -2.77 -7.30
N VAL A 107 -3.09 -1.49 -6.94
CA VAL A 107 -3.23 -0.35 -7.84
C VAL A 107 -1.96 0.46 -7.81
N THR A 108 -1.49 0.90 -8.97
CA THR A 108 -0.28 1.71 -9.12
C THR A 108 -0.46 2.74 -10.21
N GLY A 109 0.12 3.92 -10.01
CA GLY A 109 0.41 4.85 -11.10
C GLY A 109 1.52 4.33 -12.00
N SER A 110 1.76 5.02 -13.11
CA SER A 110 2.80 4.73 -14.09
C SER A 110 3.18 6.01 -14.83
N GLU A 111 4.44 6.07 -15.27
CA GLU A 111 5.00 7.20 -16.02
C GLU A 111 4.39 7.35 -17.41
N ASP A 112 3.67 6.33 -17.91
CA ASP A 112 2.89 6.38 -19.15
C ASP A 112 1.53 7.11 -19.02
N GLY A 113 1.27 7.77 -17.90
CA GLY A 113 0.02 8.48 -17.65
C GLY A 113 -1.18 7.58 -17.37
N CYS A 114 -0.95 6.31 -17.05
CA CYS A 114 -2.03 5.36 -16.76
C CYS A 114 -2.02 4.89 -15.30
N VAL A 115 -3.18 4.44 -14.84
CA VAL A 115 -3.35 3.71 -13.59
C VAL A 115 -3.58 2.23 -13.90
N TYR A 116 -2.79 1.35 -13.29
CA TYR A 116 -2.87 -0.09 -13.52
C TYR A 116 -3.42 -0.82 -12.30
N PHE A 117 -4.26 -1.81 -12.56
CA PHE A 117 -4.77 -2.75 -11.56
C PHE A 117 -4.18 -4.13 -11.85
N PHE A 118 -3.52 -4.71 -10.86
CA PHE A 118 -2.97 -6.06 -10.95
C PHE A 118 -3.66 -7.01 -9.98
N ASP A 119 -4.07 -8.17 -10.48
CA ASP A 119 -4.42 -9.32 -9.66
C ASP A 119 -3.12 -10.04 -9.27
N VAL A 120 -2.85 -10.12 -7.96
CA VAL A 120 -1.61 -10.67 -7.39
C VAL A 120 -1.64 -12.19 -7.25
N GLU A 121 -2.75 -12.84 -7.57
CA GLU A 121 -2.91 -14.30 -7.55
C GLU A 121 -2.93 -14.88 -8.98
N ARG A 122 -3.40 -14.13 -9.99
CA ARG A 122 -3.35 -14.58 -11.40
C ARG A 122 -1.92 -14.75 -11.93
N ASN A 123 -1.59 -15.94 -12.42
CA ASN A 123 -0.28 -16.22 -13.03
C ASN A 123 -0.13 -15.70 -14.46
N THR A 124 -1.22 -15.65 -15.24
CA THR A 124 -1.24 -15.16 -16.62
C THR A 124 -2.12 -13.92 -16.71
N LYS A 125 -1.69 -12.91 -17.47
CA LYS A 125 -2.39 -11.62 -17.63
C LYS A 125 -2.79 -10.99 -16.29
N ALA A 126 -1.79 -10.66 -15.47
CA ALA A 126 -2.00 -10.07 -14.15
C ALA A 126 -2.70 -8.70 -14.21
N ILE A 127 -2.56 -7.94 -15.29
CA ILE A 127 -3.30 -6.68 -15.49
C ILE A 127 -4.78 -7.01 -15.69
N VAL A 128 -5.62 -6.57 -14.76
CA VAL A 128 -7.07 -6.78 -14.81
C VAL A 128 -7.83 -5.52 -15.19
N ASN A 129 -7.22 -4.34 -15.03
CA ASN A 129 -7.80 -3.08 -15.47
C ASN A 129 -6.71 -2.04 -15.74
N LYS A 130 -7.02 -1.08 -16.60
CA LYS A 130 -6.18 0.07 -16.95
C LYS A 130 -7.06 1.31 -17.09
N LEU A 131 -6.79 2.35 -16.32
CA LEU A 131 -7.46 3.64 -16.42
C LEU A 131 -6.55 4.61 -17.17
N GLN A 132 -7.13 5.36 -18.11
CA GLN A 132 -6.46 6.32 -18.96
C GLN A 132 -7.12 7.68 -18.82
N GLY A 133 -6.35 8.75 -18.91
CA GLY A 133 -6.88 10.12 -18.90
C GLY A 133 -5.89 11.17 -18.41
N HIS A 134 -4.86 10.78 -17.66
CA HIS A 134 -3.82 11.72 -17.22
C HIS A 134 -2.94 12.20 -18.38
N GLY A 135 -2.53 13.46 -18.30
CA GLY A 135 -1.68 14.11 -19.32
C GLY A 135 -0.19 13.93 -19.07
N GLY A 136 0.19 13.38 -17.91
CA GLY A 136 1.58 13.08 -17.56
C GLY A 136 1.70 11.92 -16.56
N PRO A 137 2.93 11.61 -16.12
CA PRO A 137 3.22 10.56 -15.15
C PRO A 137 2.29 10.55 -13.94
N VAL A 138 1.63 9.42 -13.68
CA VAL A 138 0.77 9.26 -12.49
C VAL A 138 1.66 8.95 -11.28
N LEU A 139 1.64 9.84 -10.30
CA LEU A 139 2.52 9.81 -9.15
C LEU A 139 1.89 9.15 -7.92
N ASP A 140 0.59 9.32 -7.73
CA ASP A 140 -0.11 8.80 -6.54
C ASP A 140 -1.50 8.27 -6.88
N VAL A 141 -1.96 7.31 -6.07
CA VAL A 141 -3.28 6.69 -6.10
C VAL A 141 -3.78 6.47 -4.68
N SER A 142 -5.06 6.72 -4.42
CA SER A 142 -5.66 6.54 -3.09
C SER A 142 -7.13 6.18 -3.18
N PHE A 143 -7.53 5.10 -2.49
CA PHE A 143 -8.94 4.75 -2.33
C PHE A 143 -9.57 5.54 -1.19
N ASN A 144 -10.85 5.86 -1.33
CA ASN A 144 -11.66 6.22 -0.18
C ASN A 144 -12.00 4.97 0.67
N CYS A 145 -12.52 5.19 1.88
CA CYS A 145 -12.72 4.11 2.86
C CYS A 145 -13.64 2.98 2.39
N ASP A 146 -14.65 3.28 1.56
CA ASP A 146 -15.62 2.30 1.05
C ASP A 146 -15.30 1.77 -0.35
N GLU A 147 -14.17 2.17 -0.93
CA GLU A 147 -13.72 1.81 -2.29
C GLU A 147 -14.69 2.13 -3.42
N SER A 148 -15.64 3.03 -3.19
CA SER A 148 -16.50 3.54 -4.27
C SER A 148 -15.75 4.52 -5.17
N LEU A 149 -14.70 5.17 -4.65
CA LEU A 149 -13.89 6.15 -5.35
C LEU A 149 -12.40 5.83 -5.26
N LEU A 150 -11.71 6.01 -6.38
CA LEU A 150 -10.25 6.06 -6.45
C LEU A 150 -9.85 7.48 -6.88
N ALA A 151 -8.92 8.10 -6.18
CA ALA A 151 -8.23 9.29 -6.64
C ALA A 151 -6.89 8.90 -7.25
N SER A 152 -6.50 9.55 -8.35
CA SER A 152 -5.14 9.52 -8.88
C SER A 152 -4.66 10.92 -9.24
N SER A 153 -3.36 11.17 -9.12
CA SER A 153 -2.74 12.46 -9.43
C SER A 153 -1.53 12.30 -10.35
N ASP A 154 -1.33 13.24 -11.28
CA ASP A 154 -0.16 13.27 -12.15
C ASP A 154 0.82 14.42 -11.87
N SER A 155 1.97 14.37 -12.54
CA SER A 155 3.04 15.37 -12.43
C SER A 155 2.70 16.72 -13.05
N THR A 156 1.57 16.85 -13.74
CA THR A 156 1.10 18.11 -14.35
C THR A 156 0.13 18.87 -13.45
N GLY A 157 -0.20 18.29 -12.28
CA GLY A 157 -1.16 18.85 -11.33
C GLY A 157 -2.59 18.42 -11.58
N MET A 158 -2.84 17.45 -12.47
CA MET A 158 -4.18 16.90 -12.67
C MET A 158 -4.50 15.85 -11.61
N VAL A 159 -5.71 15.91 -11.08
CA VAL A 159 -6.30 14.87 -10.24
C VAL A 159 -7.53 14.31 -10.95
N ILE A 160 -7.62 12.99 -11.07
CA ILE A 160 -8.80 12.30 -11.61
C ILE A 160 -9.44 11.50 -10.48
N ILE A 161 -10.76 11.64 -10.34
CA ILE A 161 -11.58 10.85 -9.44
C ILE A 161 -12.34 9.81 -10.26
N TRP A 162 -12.05 8.55 -10.02
CA TRP A 162 -12.68 7.41 -10.66
C TRP A 162 -13.78 6.87 -9.77
N ARG A 163 -14.96 6.63 -10.34
CA ARG A 163 -16.07 5.97 -9.66
C ARG A 163 -16.13 4.51 -10.08
N ARG A 164 -16.30 3.62 -9.10
CA ARG A 164 -16.60 2.21 -9.36
C ARG A 164 -18.00 2.08 -9.94
N GLU A 165 -18.13 1.45 -11.11
CA GLU A 165 -19.45 1.06 -11.63
C GLU A 165 -20.10 0.04 -10.69
N GLN A 166 -21.33 0.33 -10.25
CA GLN A 166 -22.18 -0.64 -9.58
C GLN A 166 -22.90 -1.42 -10.67
N LYS A 167 -22.77 -2.75 -10.66
CA LYS A 167 -23.60 -3.66 -11.45
C LYS A 167 -24.77 -4.13 -10.59
#